data_AF-A0A8J1TWL2-F1
#
_entry.id   AF-A0A8J1TWL2-F1
#
_cell.length_a   1.000
_cell.length_b   1.000
_cell.length_c   1.000
_cell.angle_alpha   90.00
_cell.angle_beta   90.00
_cell.angle_gamma   90.00
#
_symmetry.space_group_name_H-M   'P 1'
#
loop_
_entity.id
_entity.type
_entity.pdbx_description
1 polymer ?
#
loop_
_entity_poly.entity_id
_entity_poly.type
_entity_poly.pdbx_seq_one_letter_code
_entity_poly.pdbx_strand_id
1 'polypeptide(L)'
;MMATQRQRRCREYTGPTPHSVAIRERPTNKRPPEYNILERRKKEQAIEEAESMTKYQNLCDLKNDWEKWTDKKIQLNTVKRRVKTLMQAEEFSIEDRRERLRSMLADEEQRYIEEMDAKEETTIERQAKMREKAKSLREKRELERLQFVDKMLDKQWRDQCEELRSTLTKRHQDEVCAERMEQLRLKAIMDDEAQQEEKMYADLWEQDRLNKAAREEKEAVEKHKRDMETLDTLRMQMAALEAQKAEEKKLKEEEAQLLKEQAALRKLEEQKAAEEKRRRQKETHDMLDQSLRMKAKKQAKEQQEQLAFDMKMLEQLLEETRNEALENEQRKRELREEDRRYREYLHQLMEEEKAREKEMEKMIDAEVEKMWQKRLKQRRLEREARKRLLEDVLAGRKQQLEAKMMENEKKKLVAQKERQELLDIIETNKRIEREQQEKMRQKNLRHQDDLIGQMDYNNRQEQLRLLEERQEHLLSQDAEVEYQRKLKDALDRPFIDKVHPVRRRQMNSPII
;
A
#
# COMPACT_ATOMS: atom_id res chain seq x y z
N MET A 1 40.24 -137.30 -125.98
CA MET A 1 41.16 -138.32 -126.57
C MET A 1 40.31 -139.25 -127.44
N MET A 2 40.79 -139.93 -128.48
CA MET A 2 42.16 -140.41 -128.81
C MET A 2 42.67 -139.94 -130.21
N ALA A 3 43.91 -140.37 -130.56
CA ALA A 3 44.49 -140.52 -131.92
C ALA A 3 45.04 -139.25 -132.64
N THR A 4 46.05 -139.27 -133.54
CA THR A 4 47.17 -140.21 -133.92
C THR A 4 48.25 -139.45 -134.77
N GLN A 5 49.36 -140.10 -135.21
CA GLN A 5 50.49 -139.53 -136.02
C GLN A 5 50.59 -140.06 -137.48
N ARG A 6 51.31 -139.38 -138.42
CA ARG A 6 51.98 -139.96 -139.64
C ARG A 6 52.92 -138.99 -140.45
N GLN A 7 53.67 -139.52 -141.46
CA GLN A 7 54.69 -138.86 -142.34
C GLN A 7 54.78 -139.56 -143.76
N ARG A 8 55.64 -139.32 -144.80
CA ARG A 8 56.75 -138.39 -145.22
C ARG A 8 57.09 -138.59 -146.75
N ARG A 9 57.63 -137.60 -147.52
CA ARG A 9 58.39 -137.65 -148.84
C ARG A 9 58.58 -136.23 -149.44
N CYS A 10 59.62 -135.76 -150.18
CA CYS A 10 60.68 -136.27 -151.12
C CYS A 10 60.29 -136.34 -152.64
N ARG A 11 61.13 -135.88 -153.61
CA ARG A 11 60.77 -135.93 -155.07
C ARG A 11 61.81 -135.86 -156.24
N GLU A 12 63.12 -135.57 -156.09
CA GLU A 12 64.02 -135.42 -157.27
C GLU A 12 64.39 -136.73 -158.04
N TYR A 13 64.88 -136.59 -159.29
CA TYR A 13 65.34 -137.68 -160.18
C TYR A 13 66.44 -137.22 -161.17
N THR A 14 67.52 -137.99 -161.36
CA THR A 14 68.75 -137.59 -162.09
C THR A 14 68.86 -138.16 -163.51
N GLY A 15 69.71 -137.57 -164.37
CA GLY A 15 69.83 -137.85 -165.82
C GLY A 15 71.27 -137.86 -166.39
N PRO A 16 71.44 -137.72 -167.73
CA PRO A 16 72.61 -138.25 -168.47
C PRO A 16 73.89 -137.40 -168.54
N THR A 17 73.91 -136.17 -168.02
CA THR A 17 75.17 -135.53 -167.60
C THR A 17 75.27 -135.60 -166.08
N PRO A 18 76.48 -135.59 -165.48
CA PRO A 18 76.60 -135.37 -164.05
C PRO A 18 75.92 -134.04 -163.67
N HIS A 19 74.75 -134.15 -163.00
CA HIS A 19 73.84 -133.09 -162.53
C HIS A 19 72.66 -132.63 -163.42
N SER A 20 72.36 -133.22 -164.58
CA SER A 20 71.06 -132.92 -165.24
C SER A 20 69.89 -133.59 -164.51
N VAL A 21 69.10 -132.84 -163.73
CA VAL A 21 67.99 -133.36 -162.89
C VAL A 21 66.62 -133.02 -163.49
N ALA A 22 65.69 -133.97 -163.50
CA ALA A 22 64.33 -133.81 -164.00
C ALA A 22 63.29 -134.28 -162.95
N ILE A 23 62.49 -133.36 -162.42
CA ILE A 23 61.45 -133.65 -161.42
C ILE A 23 60.15 -134.03 -162.14
N ARG A 24 59.70 -135.28 -161.97
CA ARG A 24 58.42 -135.77 -162.52
C ARG A 24 57.24 -134.94 -161.98
N GLU A 25 56.31 -134.51 -162.83
CA GLU A 25 55.16 -133.66 -162.48
C GLU A 25 54.20 -134.30 -161.43
N ARG A 26 53.31 -133.49 -160.82
CA ARG A 26 52.37 -133.92 -159.76
C ARG A 26 50.91 -133.80 -160.27
N PRO A 27 50.12 -134.89 -160.29
CA PRO A 27 48.75 -134.85 -160.82
C PRO A 27 47.80 -134.00 -159.97
N THR A 28 46.80 -133.39 -160.61
CA THR A 28 45.87 -132.42 -160.03
C THR A 28 44.64 -133.08 -159.38
N ASN A 29 44.00 -132.37 -158.44
CA ASN A 29 42.93 -132.89 -157.57
C ASN A 29 41.54 -132.36 -157.99
N LYS A 30 40.46 -133.11 -157.69
CA LYS A 30 39.12 -132.95 -158.33
C LYS A 30 37.96 -132.49 -157.42
N ARG A 31 38.16 -132.16 -156.15
CA ARG A 31 37.11 -131.53 -155.30
C ARG A 31 37.44 -130.05 -155.04
N PRO A 32 36.45 -129.14 -155.01
CA PRO A 32 36.69 -127.71 -154.76
C PRO A 32 37.39 -127.46 -153.41
N PRO A 33 38.40 -126.57 -153.32
CA PRO A 33 39.12 -126.29 -152.09
C PRO A 33 38.25 -125.83 -150.91
N GLU A 34 37.12 -125.16 -151.19
CA GLU A 34 36.34 -124.45 -150.17
C GLU A 34 35.26 -125.28 -149.46
N TYR A 35 34.96 -126.51 -149.92
CA TYR A 35 33.79 -127.27 -149.45
C TYR A 35 33.73 -127.41 -147.92
N ASN A 36 34.85 -127.76 -147.28
CA ASN A 36 34.94 -127.91 -145.82
C ASN A 36 34.80 -126.58 -145.05
N ILE A 37 35.00 -125.45 -145.71
CA ILE A 37 34.85 -124.11 -145.13
C ILE A 37 33.37 -123.72 -145.11
N LEU A 38 32.64 -123.99 -146.20
CA LEU A 38 31.21 -123.68 -146.34
C LEU A 38 30.33 -124.51 -145.39
N GLU A 39 30.66 -125.79 -145.20
CA GLU A 39 29.93 -126.68 -144.26
C GLU A 39 30.11 -126.25 -142.79
N ARG A 40 31.31 -125.77 -142.41
CA ARG A 40 31.54 -125.18 -141.08
C ARG A 40 30.75 -123.89 -140.90
N ARG A 41 30.83 -122.96 -141.85
CA ARG A 41 30.11 -121.67 -141.79
C ARG A 41 28.61 -121.85 -141.58
N LYS A 42 27.97 -122.82 -142.24
CA LYS A 42 26.54 -123.09 -142.02
C LYS A 42 26.19 -123.54 -140.60
N LYS A 43 27.08 -124.28 -139.93
CA LYS A 43 26.88 -124.72 -138.54
C LYS A 43 27.23 -123.62 -137.54
N GLU A 44 28.26 -122.85 -137.83
CA GLU A 44 28.62 -121.63 -137.08
C GLU A 44 27.45 -120.63 -137.12
N GLN A 45 26.86 -120.36 -138.29
CA GLN A 45 25.68 -119.50 -138.43
C GLN A 45 24.45 -120.00 -137.64
N ALA A 46 24.09 -121.28 -137.70
CA ALA A 46 22.95 -121.82 -136.95
C ALA A 46 23.15 -121.75 -135.42
N ILE A 47 24.39 -121.88 -134.94
CA ILE A 47 24.73 -121.67 -133.52
C ILE A 47 24.65 -120.19 -133.16
N GLU A 48 25.18 -119.31 -134.01
CA GLU A 48 25.17 -117.85 -133.82
C GLU A 48 23.74 -117.28 -133.82
N GLU A 49 22.86 -117.78 -134.69
CA GLU A 49 21.42 -117.48 -134.71
C GLU A 49 20.75 -117.90 -133.39
N ALA A 50 20.95 -119.14 -132.92
CA ALA A 50 20.38 -119.63 -131.67
C ALA A 50 20.91 -118.89 -130.43
N GLU A 51 22.21 -118.56 -130.41
CA GLU A 51 22.81 -117.69 -129.40
C GLU A 51 22.21 -116.28 -129.45
N SER A 52 22.00 -115.71 -130.64
CA SER A 52 21.43 -114.36 -130.78
C SER A 52 20.00 -114.28 -130.23
N MET A 53 19.16 -115.28 -130.51
CA MET A 53 17.80 -115.39 -129.98
C MET A 53 17.82 -115.56 -128.46
N THR A 54 18.72 -116.39 -127.91
CA THR A 54 18.84 -116.60 -126.46
C THR A 54 19.33 -115.33 -125.75
N LYS A 55 20.28 -114.61 -126.34
CA LYS A 55 20.76 -113.30 -125.84
C LYS A 55 19.64 -112.25 -125.89
N TYR A 56 18.82 -112.24 -126.93
CA TYR A 56 17.66 -111.35 -127.07
C TYR A 56 16.58 -111.64 -126.02
N GLN A 57 16.25 -112.92 -125.78
CA GLN A 57 15.27 -113.33 -124.78
C GLN A 57 15.69 -112.84 -123.37
N ASN A 58 16.94 -113.10 -122.98
CA ASN A 58 17.50 -112.66 -121.70
C ASN A 58 17.53 -111.13 -121.55
N LEU A 59 17.73 -110.39 -122.65
CA LEU A 59 17.68 -108.92 -122.67
C LEU A 59 16.25 -108.40 -122.40
N CYS A 60 15.24 -109.07 -122.95
CA CYS A 60 13.83 -108.73 -122.74
C CYS A 60 13.38 -108.97 -121.29
N ASP A 61 13.78 -110.09 -120.68
CA ASP A 61 13.42 -110.36 -119.27
C ASP A 61 14.11 -109.40 -118.30
N LEU A 62 15.40 -109.07 -118.53
CA LEU A 62 16.12 -108.03 -117.79
C LEU A 62 15.43 -106.66 -117.90
N LYS A 63 14.92 -106.31 -119.10
CA LYS A 63 14.15 -105.08 -119.34
C LYS A 63 12.82 -105.08 -118.56
N ASN A 64 12.08 -106.20 -118.60
CA ASN A 64 10.80 -106.34 -117.89
C ASN A 64 10.94 -106.18 -116.37
N ASP A 65 11.98 -106.73 -115.75
CA ASP A 65 12.22 -106.58 -114.30
C ASP A 65 12.79 -105.21 -113.93
N TRP A 66 13.59 -104.60 -114.81
CA TRP A 66 14.02 -103.21 -114.65
C TRP A 66 12.83 -102.24 -114.68
N GLU A 67 11.85 -102.45 -115.56
CA GLU A 67 10.62 -101.66 -115.61
C GLU A 67 9.81 -101.78 -114.30
N LYS A 68 9.51 -103.01 -113.84
CA LYS A 68 8.78 -103.26 -112.57
C LYS A 68 9.45 -102.62 -111.35
N TRP A 69 10.79 -102.62 -111.28
CA TRP A 69 11.53 -101.97 -110.20
C TRP A 69 11.47 -100.44 -110.32
N THR A 70 11.61 -99.93 -111.54
CA THR A 70 11.60 -98.49 -111.83
C THR A 70 10.22 -97.89 -111.52
N ASP A 71 9.12 -98.55 -111.88
CA ASP A 71 7.76 -98.11 -111.54
C ASP A 71 7.52 -98.01 -110.03
N LYS A 72 7.88 -99.04 -109.26
CA LYS A 72 7.79 -99.01 -107.78
C LYS A 72 8.61 -97.85 -107.20
N LYS A 73 9.78 -97.57 -107.78
CA LYS A 73 10.65 -96.45 -107.37
C LYS A 73 10.08 -95.09 -107.76
N ILE A 74 9.42 -94.98 -108.93
CA ILE A 74 8.68 -93.79 -109.37
C ILE A 74 7.52 -93.51 -108.40
N GLN A 75 6.70 -94.51 -108.06
CA GLN A 75 5.58 -94.37 -107.11
C GLN A 75 6.06 -93.86 -105.74
N LEU A 76 7.08 -94.50 -105.15
CA LEU A 76 7.68 -94.06 -103.88
C LEU A 76 8.24 -92.63 -103.96
N ASN A 77 8.89 -92.25 -105.06
CA ASN A 77 9.39 -90.90 -105.26
C ASN A 77 8.26 -89.86 -105.40
N THR A 78 7.15 -90.21 -106.04
CA THR A 78 5.96 -89.35 -106.15
C THR A 78 5.32 -89.10 -104.78
N VAL A 79 5.18 -90.13 -103.94
CA VAL A 79 4.70 -89.98 -102.54
C VAL A 79 5.65 -89.11 -101.73
N LYS A 80 6.96 -89.37 -101.78
CA LYS A 80 7.98 -88.55 -101.07
C LYS A 80 7.97 -87.08 -101.51
N ARG A 81 7.82 -86.80 -102.81
CA ARG A 81 7.65 -85.44 -103.34
C ARG A 81 6.41 -84.78 -102.76
N ARG A 82 5.25 -85.46 -102.78
CA ARG A 82 3.98 -84.91 -102.28
C ARG A 82 4.03 -84.59 -100.78
N VAL A 83 4.62 -85.46 -99.96
CA VAL A 83 4.82 -85.19 -98.53
C VAL A 83 5.74 -83.98 -98.32
N LYS A 84 6.86 -83.90 -99.06
CA LYS A 84 7.75 -82.73 -98.98
C LYS A 84 7.02 -81.42 -99.36
N THR A 85 6.21 -81.42 -100.43
CA THR A 85 5.41 -80.24 -100.82
C THR A 85 4.44 -79.80 -99.73
N LEU A 86 3.82 -80.74 -99.00
CA LEU A 86 2.92 -80.41 -97.89
C LEU A 86 3.69 -79.83 -96.68
N MET A 87 4.83 -80.41 -96.31
CA MET A 87 5.68 -79.86 -95.25
C MET A 87 6.15 -78.44 -95.58
N GLN A 88 6.57 -78.19 -96.82
CA GLN A 88 6.97 -76.85 -97.27
C GLN A 88 5.81 -75.85 -97.23
N ALA A 89 4.57 -76.27 -97.51
CA ALA A 89 3.40 -75.40 -97.39
C ALA A 89 3.11 -75.00 -95.93
N GLU A 90 3.30 -75.90 -94.96
CA GLU A 90 3.21 -75.58 -93.53
C GLU A 90 4.37 -74.68 -93.06
N GLU A 91 5.59 -74.90 -93.57
CA GLU A 91 6.74 -74.01 -93.31
C GLU A 91 6.46 -72.57 -93.78
N PHE A 92 5.89 -72.39 -94.99
CA PHE A 92 5.44 -71.07 -95.47
C PHE A 92 4.32 -70.49 -94.61
N SER A 93 3.29 -71.28 -94.25
CA SER A 93 2.19 -70.85 -93.37
C SER A 93 2.67 -70.34 -92.01
N ILE A 94 3.69 -70.98 -91.43
CA ILE A 94 4.34 -70.56 -90.17
C ILE A 94 5.14 -69.27 -90.37
N GLU A 95 5.89 -69.12 -91.46
CA GLU A 95 6.68 -67.91 -91.68
C GLU A 95 5.80 -66.71 -92.07
N ASP A 96 4.72 -66.90 -92.83
CA ASP A 96 3.67 -65.89 -93.06
C ASP A 96 3.04 -65.41 -91.75
N ARG A 97 2.91 -66.28 -90.75
CA ARG A 97 2.41 -65.91 -89.42
C ARG A 97 3.45 -65.16 -88.60
N ARG A 98 4.74 -65.52 -88.73
CA ARG A 98 5.85 -64.79 -88.10
C ARG A 98 6.03 -63.40 -88.70
N GLU A 99 5.92 -63.25 -90.01
CA GLU A 99 6.05 -61.97 -90.71
C GLU A 99 4.93 -61.00 -90.31
N ARG A 100 3.68 -61.49 -90.24
CA ARG A 100 2.55 -60.70 -89.71
C ARG A 100 2.77 -60.25 -88.26
N LEU A 101 3.40 -61.06 -87.42
CA LEU A 101 3.76 -60.67 -86.05
C LEU A 101 4.91 -59.67 -86.02
N ARG A 102 5.94 -59.82 -86.88
CA ARG A 102 7.04 -58.85 -87.02
C ARG A 102 6.52 -57.49 -87.48
N SER A 103 5.62 -57.44 -88.47
CA SER A 103 4.96 -56.21 -88.91
C SER A 103 4.19 -55.54 -87.77
N MET A 104 3.35 -56.29 -87.05
CA MET A 104 2.53 -55.75 -85.96
C MET A 104 3.36 -55.15 -84.82
N LEU A 105 4.47 -55.80 -84.46
CA LEU A 105 5.39 -55.27 -83.43
C LEU A 105 6.15 -54.03 -83.93
N ALA A 106 6.58 -54.00 -85.20
CA ALA A 106 7.21 -52.82 -85.79
C ALA A 106 6.23 -51.63 -85.89
N ASP A 107 4.97 -51.88 -86.24
CA ASP A 107 3.90 -50.87 -86.25
C ASP A 107 3.64 -50.30 -84.85
N GLU A 108 3.75 -51.13 -83.79
CA GLU A 108 3.63 -50.68 -82.40
C GLU A 108 4.86 -49.90 -81.94
N GLU A 109 6.08 -50.39 -82.19
CA GLU A 109 7.33 -49.69 -81.88
C GLU A 109 7.39 -48.32 -82.56
N GLN A 110 7.04 -48.23 -83.85
CA GLN A 110 7.02 -46.95 -84.58
C GLN A 110 6.01 -45.97 -83.98
N ARG A 111 4.79 -46.42 -83.61
CA ARG A 111 3.80 -45.56 -82.94
C ARG A 111 4.29 -45.02 -81.61
N TYR A 112 5.01 -45.82 -80.82
CA TYR A 112 5.57 -45.34 -79.55
C TYR A 112 6.68 -44.31 -79.77
N ILE A 113 7.48 -44.43 -80.84
CA ILE A 113 8.48 -43.42 -81.24
C ILE A 113 7.77 -42.12 -81.66
N GLU A 114 6.79 -42.21 -82.57
CA GLU A 114 5.96 -41.06 -83.00
C GLU A 114 5.25 -40.38 -81.80
N GLU A 115 4.79 -41.16 -80.82
CA GLU A 115 4.19 -40.66 -79.58
C GLU A 115 5.20 -40.05 -78.59
N MET A 116 6.50 -40.33 -78.69
CA MET A 116 7.54 -39.66 -77.90
C MET A 116 7.95 -38.36 -78.59
N ASP A 117 8.27 -38.42 -79.88
CA ASP A 117 8.64 -37.25 -80.69
C ASP A 117 7.55 -36.17 -80.68
N ALA A 118 6.27 -36.56 -80.67
CA ALA A 118 5.13 -35.64 -80.56
C ALA A 118 4.89 -35.07 -79.14
N LYS A 119 5.56 -35.60 -78.10
CA LYS A 119 5.47 -35.12 -76.71
C LYS A 119 6.69 -34.30 -76.29
N GLU A 120 7.81 -34.37 -77.01
CA GLU A 120 8.93 -33.47 -76.79
C GLU A 120 8.59 -32.05 -77.27
N GLU A 121 8.63 -31.06 -76.38
CA GLU A 121 8.43 -29.66 -76.74
C GLU A 121 9.46 -29.23 -77.79
N THR A 122 9.01 -28.90 -79.01
CA THR A 122 9.94 -28.42 -80.04
C THR A 122 10.68 -27.16 -79.55
N THR A 123 11.93 -26.99 -79.99
CA THR A 123 12.73 -25.81 -79.61
C THR A 123 12.05 -24.49 -80.02
N ILE A 124 11.24 -24.52 -81.07
CA ILE A 124 10.42 -23.41 -81.55
C ILE A 124 9.27 -23.11 -80.58
N GLU A 125 8.52 -24.11 -80.12
CA GLU A 125 7.46 -23.93 -79.10
C GLU A 125 8.01 -23.45 -77.77
N ARG A 126 9.13 -24.01 -77.30
CA ARG A 126 9.80 -23.53 -76.08
C ARG A 126 10.19 -22.05 -76.21
N GLN A 127 10.71 -21.65 -77.37
CA GLN A 127 10.98 -20.23 -77.65
C GLN A 127 9.71 -19.39 -77.75
N ALA A 128 8.60 -19.92 -78.26
CA ALA A 128 7.31 -19.21 -78.32
C ALA A 128 6.73 -19.00 -76.91
N LYS A 129 6.74 -20.04 -76.06
CA LYS A 129 6.37 -19.95 -74.63
C LYS A 129 7.24 -18.93 -73.88
N MET A 130 8.55 -18.88 -74.15
CA MET A 130 9.42 -17.84 -73.60
C MET A 130 9.11 -16.43 -74.13
N ARG A 131 8.77 -16.28 -75.42
CA ARG A 131 8.37 -14.98 -76.01
C ARG A 131 7.07 -14.46 -75.41
N GLU A 132 6.02 -15.29 -75.27
CA GLU A 132 4.77 -14.89 -74.61
C GLU A 132 4.96 -14.63 -73.11
N LYS A 133 5.82 -15.37 -72.41
CA LYS A 133 6.19 -15.06 -71.02
C LYS A 133 6.93 -13.72 -70.90
N ALA A 134 7.83 -13.40 -71.82
CA ALA A 134 8.54 -12.12 -71.85
C ALA A 134 7.60 -10.93 -72.22
N LYS A 135 6.64 -11.17 -73.11
CA LYS A 135 5.61 -10.20 -73.53
C LYS A 135 4.65 -9.89 -72.37
N SER A 136 4.05 -10.90 -71.75
CA SER A 136 3.16 -10.73 -70.59
C SER A 136 3.86 -10.12 -69.37
N LEU A 137 5.16 -10.37 -69.15
CA LEU A 137 5.96 -9.67 -68.14
C LEU A 137 6.21 -8.19 -68.50
N ARG A 138 6.32 -7.84 -69.78
CA ARG A 138 6.42 -6.45 -70.25
C ARG A 138 5.09 -5.72 -70.09
N GLU A 139 3.99 -6.36 -70.47
CA GLU A 139 2.62 -5.84 -70.33
C GLU A 139 2.27 -5.56 -68.86
N LYS A 140 2.62 -6.46 -67.93
CA LYS A 140 2.45 -6.23 -66.48
C LYS A 140 3.23 -5.02 -65.97
N ARG A 141 4.52 -4.90 -66.32
CA ARG A 141 5.34 -3.75 -65.92
C ARG A 141 4.83 -2.43 -66.48
N GLU A 142 4.30 -2.43 -67.70
CA GLU A 142 3.69 -1.23 -68.29
C GLU A 142 2.35 -0.90 -67.62
N LEU A 143 1.53 -1.89 -67.27
CA LEU A 143 0.31 -1.70 -66.47
C LEU A 143 0.62 -1.10 -65.09
N GLU A 144 1.60 -1.64 -64.38
CA GLU A 144 2.08 -1.13 -63.08
C GLU A 144 2.57 0.32 -63.19
N ARG A 145 3.33 0.63 -64.26
CA ARG A 145 3.81 1.98 -64.58
C ARG A 145 2.66 2.95 -64.90
N LEU A 146 1.67 2.53 -65.69
CA LEU A 146 0.50 3.34 -66.01
C LEU A 146 -0.32 3.63 -64.75
N GLN A 147 -0.64 2.62 -63.94
CA GLN A 147 -1.34 2.80 -62.65
C GLN A 147 -0.59 3.72 -61.68
N PHE A 148 0.74 3.73 -61.70
CA PHE A 148 1.55 4.67 -60.91
C PHE A 148 1.44 6.10 -61.47
N VAL A 149 1.52 6.27 -62.79
CA VAL A 149 1.33 7.57 -63.45
C VAL A 149 -0.07 8.12 -63.18
N ASP A 150 -1.13 7.31 -63.33
CA ASP A 150 -2.51 7.73 -63.07
C ASP A 150 -2.71 8.22 -61.62
N LYS A 151 -2.14 7.52 -60.64
CA LYS A 151 -2.17 7.94 -59.22
C LYS A 151 -1.44 9.25 -58.97
N MET A 152 -0.33 9.50 -59.67
CA MET A 152 0.42 10.75 -59.55
C MET A 152 -0.25 11.91 -60.29
N LEU A 153 -0.94 11.63 -61.40
CA LEU A 153 -1.78 12.60 -62.10
C LEU A 153 -3.04 12.97 -61.30
N ASP A 154 -3.71 11.99 -60.68
CA ASP A 154 -4.82 12.23 -59.74
C ASP A 154 -4.35 13.05 -58.53
N LYS A 155 -3.21 12.69 -57.92
CA LYS A 155 -2.63 13.51 -56.84
C LYS A 155 -2.35 14.94 -57.31
N GLN A 156 -1.64 15.11 -58.43
CA GLN A 156 -1.35 16.44 -58.98
C GLN A 156 -2.64 17.23 -59.25
N TRP A 157 -3.66 16.59 -59.81
CA TRP A 157 -4.97 17.21 -60.05
C TRP A 157 -5.62 17.66 -58.73
N ARG A 158 -5.64 16.82 -57.69
CA ARG A 158 -6.18 17.19 -56.36
C ARG A 158 -5.42 18.36 -55.73
N ASP A 159 -4.09 18.33 -55.79
CA ASP A 159 -3.23 19.38 -55.23
C ASP A 159 -3.42 20.72 -55.98
N GLN A 160 -3.68 20.68 -57.30
CA GLN A 160 -3.86 21.85 -58.17
C GLN A 160 -5.33 22.32 -58.29
N CYS A 161 -6.32 21.50 -57.93
CA CYS A 161 -7.75 21.81 -58.09
C CYS A 161 -8.27 22.78 -57.01
N GLU A 162 -8.46 24.04 -57.38
CA GLU A 162 -8.95 25.10 -56.48
C GLU A 162 -10.36 24.83 -55.95
N GLU A 163 -11.24 24.23 -56.77
CA GLU A 163 -12.60 23.85 -56.36
C GLU A 163 -12.56 22.82 -55.23
N LEU A 164 -11.71 21.80 -55.35
CA LEU A 164 -11.49 20.81 -54.30
C LEU A 164 -10.89 21.45 -53.04
N ARG A 165 -9.89 22.33 -53.19
CA ARG A 165 -9.28 23.05 -52.05
C ARG A 165 -10.31 23.90 -51.31
N SER A 166 -11.17 24.62 -52.04
CA SER A 166 -12.22 25.46 -51.44
C SER A 166 -13.31 24.64 -50.72
N THR A 167 -13.65 23.47 -51.23
CA THR A 167 -14.67 22.59 -50.62
C THR A 167 -14.13 21.80 -49.43
N LEU A 168 -12.87 21.37 -49.46
CA LEU A 168 -12.18 20.81 -48.29
C LEU A 168 -12.02 21.87 -47.19
N THR A 169 -11.66 23.10 -47.53
CA THR A 169 -11.56 24.21 -46.56
C THR A 169 -12.88 24.47 -45.85
N LYS A 170 -14.01 24.44 -46.58
CA LYS A 170 -15.36 24.58 -45.99
C LYS A 170 -15.70 23.43 -45.05
N ARG A 171 -15.48 22.18 -45.46
CA ARG A 171 -15.70 21.01 -44.57
C ARG A 171 -14.89 21.11 -43.29
N HIS A 172 -13.64 21.56 -43.38
CA HIS A 172 -12.81 21.76 -42.20
C HIS A 172 -13.30 22.91 -41.30
N GLN A 173 -13.88 23.97 -41.89
CA GLN A 173 -14.58 25.01 -41.11
C GLN A 173 -15.83 24.46 -40.44
N ASP A 174 -16.60 23.59 -41.10
CA ASP A 174 -17.79 22.93 -40.53
C ASP A 174 -17.40 21.99 -39.36
N GLU A 175 -16.32 21.22 -39.51
CA GLU A 175 -15.71 20.38 -38.46
C GLU A 175 -15.32 21.20 -37.23
N VAL A 176 -14.52 22.27 -37.43
CA VAL A 176 -14.09 23.17 -36.34
C VAL A 176 -15.28 23.89 -35.69
N CYS A 177 -16.34 24.22 -36.45
CA CYS A 177 -17.57 24.76 -35.87
C CYS A 177 -18.30 23.73 -35.00
N ALA A 178 -18.35 22.46 -35.41
CA ALA A 178 -18.97 21.38 -34.65
C ALA A 178 -18.21 21.10 -33.34
N GLU A 179 -16.87 20.97 -33.39
CA GLU A 179 -16.04 20.81 -32.20
C GLU A 179 -16.20 21.99 -31.23
N ARG A 180 -16.24 23.23 -31.75
CA ARG A 180 -16.45 24.43 -30.93
C ARG A 180 -17.82 24.46 -30.26
N MET A 181 -18.88 23.94 -30.91
CA MET A 181 -20.20 23.83 -30.27
C MET A 181 -20.18 22.84 -29.10
N GLU A 182 -19.52 21.69 -29.23
CA GLU A 182 -19.41 20.74 -28.13
C GLU A 182 -18.49 21.27 -27.00
N GLN A 183 -17.42 22.01 -27.31
CA GLN A 183 -16.62 22.73 -26.31
C GLN A 183 -17.46 23.74 -25.51
N LEU A 184 -18.32 24.51 -26.17
CA LEU A 184 -19.23 25.46 -25.50
C LEU A 184 -20.27 24.75 -24.64
N ARG A 185 -20.78 23.60 -25.09
CA ARG A 185 -21.70 22.75 -24.32
C ARG A 185 -21.04 22.15 -23.08
N LEU A 186 -19.82 21.62 -23.20
CA LEU A 186 -19.03 21.13 -22.07
C LEU A 186 -18.74 22.25 -21.07
N LYS A 187 -18.39 23.45 -21.55
CA LYS A 187 -18.22 24.62 -20.66
C LYS A 187 -19.51 24.97 -19.93
N ALA A 188 -20.66 24.97 -20.60
CA ALA A 188 -21.95 25.27 -19.95
C ALA A 188 -22.26 24.27 -18.82
N ILE A 189 -21.96 22.98 -19.00
CA ILE A 189 -22.10 21.97 -17.95
C ILE A 189 -21.17 22.29 -16.75
N MET A 190 -19.90 22.62 -17.00
CA MET A 190 -18.97 23.02 -15.93
C MET A 190 -19.38 24.32 -15.23
N ASP A 191 -19.90 25.30 -15.96
CA ASP A 191 -20.41 26.57 -15.40
C ASP A 191 -21.69 26.34 -14.56
N ASP A 192 -22.53 25.35 -14.90
CA ASP A 192 -23.70 24.94 -14.12
C ASP A 192 -23.34 24.09 -12.89
N GLU A 193 -22.31 23.23 -12.98
CA GLU A 193 -21.75 22.48 -11.85
C GLU A 193 -21.11 23.43 -10.82
N ALA A 194 -20.26 24.37 -11.27
CA ALA A 194 -19.66 25.39 -10.40
C ALA A 194 -20.70 26.27 -9.69
N GLN A 195 -21.79 26.63 -10.37
CA GLN A 195 -22.92 27.32 -9.76
C GLN A 195 -23.68 26.49 -8.72
N GLN A 196 -23.68 25.16 -8.82
CA GLN A 196 -24.29 24.28 -7.80
C GLN A 196 -23.38 24.17 -6.57
N GLU A 197 -22.07 24.07 -6.77
CA GLU A 197 -21.09 24.13 -5.68
C GLU A 197 -21.16 25.48 -4.94
N GLU A 198 -21.17 26.61 -5.67
CA GLU A 198 -21.25 27.95 -5.05
C GLU A 198 -22.53 28.12 -4.20
N LYS A 199 -23.68 27.63 -4.68
CA LYS A 199 -24.94 27.62 -3.91
C LYS A 199 -24.83 26.76 -2.65
N MET A 200 -24.26 25.56 -2.75
CA MET A 200 -24.01 24.69 -1.58
C MET A 200 -23.09 25.36 -0.55
N TYR A 201 -22.02 26.04 -0.99
CA TYR A 201 -21.14 26.78 -0.07
C TYR A 201 -21.82 28.00 0.55
N ALA A 202 -22.67 28.71 -0.20
CA ALA A 202 -23.47 29.82 0.32
C ALA A 202 -24.48 29.36 1.39
N ASP A 203 -25.18 28.25 1.16
CA ASP A 203 -26.09 27.64 2.14
C ASP A 203 -25.35 27.22 3.42
N LEU A 204 -24.17 26.63 3.29
CA LEU A 204 -23.31 26.25 4.42
C LEU A 204 -22.80 27.48 5.20
N TRP A 205 -22.47 28.58 4.52
CA TRP A 205 -22.09 29.85 5.16
C TRP A 205 -23.27 30.53 5.86
N GLU A 206 -24.48 30.49 5.30
CA GLU A 206 -25.67 31.00 5.98
C GLU A 206 -26.00 30.16 7.23
N GLN A 207 -25.88 28.83 7.16
CA GLN A 207 -26.02 27.94 8.31
C GLN A 207 -24.98 28.24 9.39
N ASP A 208 -23.70 28.42 9.06
CA ASP A 208 -22.66 28.79 10.03
C ASP A 208 -22.91 30.20 10.65
N ARG A 209 -23.34 31.18 9.84
CA ARG A 209 -23.75 32.52 10.33
C ARG A 209 -24.91 32.42 11.33
N LEU A 210 -25.94 31.63 11.02
CA LEU A 210 -27.09 31.41 11.90
C LEU A 210 -26.68 30.66 13.18
N ASN A 211 -25.81 29.65 13.08
CA ASN A 211 -25.28 28.92 14.24
C ASN A 211 -24.41 29.79 15.17
N LYS A 212 -23.66 30.75 14.61
CA LYS A 212 -22.91 31.76 15.38
C LYS A 212 -23.84 32.74 16.08
N ALA A 213 -24.80 33.33 15.37
CA ALA A 213 -25.80 34.22 15.98
C ALA A 213 -26.60 33.52 17.10
N ALA A 214 -27.04 32.27 16.87
CA ALA A 214 -27.75 31.47 17.87
C ALA A 214 -26.86 30.98 19.03
N ARG A 215 -25.53 31.11 18.92
CA ARG A 215 -24.59 30.92 20.04
C ARG A 215 -24.43 32.22 20.83
N GLU A 216 -24.21 33.34 20.14
CA GLU A 216 -24.10 34.67 20.75
C GLU A 216 -25.36 35.03 21.55
N GLU A 217 -26.55 34.71 21.03
CA GLU A 217 -27.83 34.88 21.75
C GLU A 217 -27.88 34.04 23.03
N LYS A 218 -27.45 32.77 22.98
CA LYS A 218 -27.40 31.88 24.16
C LYS A 218 -26.39 32.38 25.19
N GLU A 219 -25.19 32.77 24.76
CA GLU A 219 -24.15 33.32 25.63
C GLU A 219 -24.60 34.64 26.27
N ALA A 220 -25.32 35.49 25.54
CA ALA A 220 -25.93 36.71 26.07
C ALA A 220 -27.04 36.42 27.09
N VAL A 221 -27.93 35.46 26.83
CA VAL A 221 -28.99 35.03 27.77
C VAL A 221 -28.39 34.38 29.02
N GLU A 222 -27.36 33.54 28.89
CA GLU A 222 -26.66 32.98 30.04
C GLU A 222 -25.90 34.04 30.84
N LYS A 223 -25.24 35.00 30.16
CA LYS A 223 -24.60 36.13 30.83
C LYS A 223 -25.63 36.94 31.61
N HIS A 224 -26.77 37.30 31.01
CA HIS A 224 -27.84 38.01 31.71
C HIS A 224 -28.39 37.23 32.92
N LYS A 225 -28.46 35.89 32.85
CA LYS A 225 -28.81 35.05 34.01
C LYS A 225 -27.77 35.14 35.12
N ARG A 226 -26.47 34.97 34.80
CA ARG A 226 -25.36 35.14 35.76
C ARG A 226 -25.36 36.53 36.39
N ASP A 227 -25.54 37.57 35.57
CA ASP A 227 -25.61 38.96 36.02
C ASP A 227 -26.79 39.14 37.01
N MET A 228 -27.98 38.60 36.73
CA MET A 228 -29.12 38.61 37.65
C MET A 228 -28.86 37.80 38.94
N GLU A 229 -28.26 36.62 38.86
CA GLU A 229 -27.88 35.80 40.03
C GLU A 229 -26.86 36.53 40.92
N THR A 230 -25.91 37.27 40.33
CA THR A 230 -24.99 38.13 41.11
C THR A 230 -25.72 39.33 41.73
N LEU A 231 -26.67 39.95 41.04
CA LEU A 231 -27.48 41.03 41.60
C LEU A 231 -28.36 40.58 42.77
N ASP A 232 -28.96 39.38 42.69
CA ASP A 232 -29.77 38.84 43.78
C ASP A 232 -28.93 38.38 44.98
N THR A 233 -27.76 37.78 44.76
CA THR A 233 -26.83 37.50 45.86
C THR A 233 -26.28 38.79 46.51
N LEU A 234 -26.03 39.85 45.73
CA LEU A 234 -25.67 41.18 46.25
C LEU A 234 -26.83 41.82 47.04
N ARG A 235 -28.08 41.71 46.57
CA ARG A 235 -29.28 42.14 47.32
C ARG A 235 -29.40 41.40 48.66
N MET A 236 -29.18 40.08 48.68
CA MET A 236 -29.17 39.29 49.92
C MET A 236 -28.03 39.72 50.86
N GLN A 237 -26.84 40.02 50.34
CA GLN A 237 -25.72 40.54 51.14
C GLN A 237 -26.01 41.94 51.70
N MET A 238 -26.61 42.83 50.91
CA MET A 238 -27.03 44.16 51.39
C MET A 238 -28.09 44.04 52.50
N ALA A 239 -29.13 43.22 52.30
CA ALA A 239 -30.16 42.98 53.31
C ALA A 239 -29.58 42.35 54.60
N ALA A 240 -28.62 41.43 54.48
CA ALA A 240 -27.91 40.85 55.61
C ALA A 240 -27.04 41.89 56.35
N LEU A 241 -26.35 42.78 55.64
CA LEU A 241 -25.58 43.88 56.23
C LEU A 241 -26.48 44.95 56.87
N GLU A 242 -27.67 45.20 56.33
CA GLU A 242 -28.66 46.10 56.92
C GLU A 242 -29.29 45.50 58.17
N ALA A 243 -29.61 44.20 58.17
CA ALA A 243 -30.02 43.47 59.36
C ALA A 243 -28.93 43.49 60.44
N GLN A 244 -27.66 43.22 60.09
CA GLN A 244 -26.54 43.32 61.02
C GLN A 244 -26.39 44.74 61.60
N LYS A 245 -26.52 45.79 60.78
CA LYS A 245 -26.53 47.19 61.24
C LYS A 245 -27.73 47.53 62.14
N ALA A 246 -28.87 46.86 61.95
CA ALA A 246 -30.04 47.02 62.82
C ALA A 246 -29.84 46.33 64.17
N GLU A 247 -29.34 45.09 64.20
CA GLU A 247 -28.99 44.40 65.44
C GLU A 247 -27.84 45.09 66.18
N GLU A 248 -26.82 45.61 65.46
CA GLU A 248 -25.77 46.45 66.08
C GLU A 248 -26.34 47.70 66.77
N LYS A 249 -27.37 48.33 66.19
CA LYS A 249 -28.03 49.49 66.81
C LYS A 249 -28.79 49.09 68.07
N LYS A 250 -29.57 48.00 68.03
CA LYS A 250 -30.24 47.47 69.23
C LYS A 250 -29.23 47.13 70.32
N LEU A 251 -28.15 46.41 69.98
CA LEU A 251 -27.09 46.07 70.93
C LEU A 251 -26.43 47.32 71.53
N LYS A 252 -26.20 48.38 70.74
CA LYS A 252 -25.68 49.67 71.24
C LYS A 252 -26.69 50.41 72.13
N GLU A 253 -27.99 50.28 71.85
CA GLU A 253 -29.07 50.82 72.68
C GLU A 253 -29.25 50.03 73.99
N GLU A 254 -29.08 48.71 73.97
CA GLU A 254 -29.05 47.81 75.12
C GLU A 254 -27.79 48.03 75.98
N GLU A 255 -26.61 48.12 75.37
CA GLU A 255 -25.36 48.51 76.05
C GLU A 255 -25.50 49.90 76.70
N ALA A 256 -26.12 50.87 76.02
CA ALA A 256 -26.38 52.19 76.57
C ALA A 256 -27.42 52.19 77.70
N GLN A 257 -28.34 51.21 77.75
CA GLN A 257 -29.24 50.99 78.88
C GLN A 257 -28.50 50.35 80.05
N LEU A 258 -27.77 49.26 79.81
CA LEU A 258 -26.94 48.56 80.81
C LEU A 258 -25.87 49.48 81.42
N LEU A 259 -25.29 50.40 80.64
CA LEU A 259 -24.36 51.42 81.16
C LEU A 259 -25.06 52.47 82.03
N LYS A 260 -26.31 52.86 81.72
CA LYS A 260 -27.11 53.73 82.61
C LYS A 260 -27.46 53.01 83.91
N GLU A 261 -27.82 51.73 83.85
CA GLU A 261 -28.09 50.90 85.02
C GLU A 261 -26.83 50.70 85.89
N GLN A 262 -25.68 50.37 85.29
CA GLN A 262 -24.41 50.30 86.00
C GLN A 262 -24.01 51.65 86.62
N ALA A 263 -24.25 52.78 85.93
CA ALA A 263 -23.99 54.10 86.48
C ALA A 263 -24.96 54.47 87.63
N ALA A 264 -26.22 54.03 87.56
CA ALA A 264 -27.20 54.20 88.63
C ALA A 264 -26.83 53.34 89.86
N LEU A 265 -26.43 52.08 89.64
CA LEU A 265 -25.93 51.19 90.70
C LEU A 265 -24.68 51.75 91.35
N ARG A 266 -23.68 52.21 90.58
CA ARG A 266 -22.47 52.85 91.13
C ARG A 266 -22.79 54.11 91.93
N LYS A 267 -23.70 54.98 91.47
CA LYS A 267 -24.17 56.13 92.26
C LYS A 267 -24.80 55.71 93.58
N LEU A 268 -25.53 54.59 93.60
CA LEU A 268 -26.20 54.07 94.79
C LEU A 268 -25.20 53.37 95.74
N GLU A 269 -24.14 52.75 95.21
CA GLU A 269 -22.98 52.27 95.97
C GLU A 269 -22.15 53.43 96.55
N GLU A 270 -21.88 54.49 95.78
CA GLU A 270 -21.21 55.72 96.21
C GLU A 270 -22.00 56.44 97.31
N GLN A 271 -23.33 56.53 97.17
CA GLN A 271 -24.21 57.06 98.22
C GLN A 271 -24.11 56.24 99.51
N LYS A 272 -24.21 54.90 99.43
CA LYS A 272 -24.04 54.01 100.60
C LYS A 272 -22.66 54.11 101.22
N ALA A 273 -21.60 54.20 100.42
CA ALA A 273 -20.23 54.39 100.90
C ALA A 273 -20.04 55.76 101.58
N ALA A 274 -20.70 56.81 101.07
CA ALA A 274 -20.71 58.13 101.70
C ALA A 274 -21.53 58.15 103.00
N GLU A 275 -22.64 57.40 103.07
CA GLU A 275 -23.43 57.22 104.28
C GLU A 275 -22.68 56.39 105.34
N GLU A 276 -22.02 55.30 104.96
CA GLU A 276 -21.13 54.56 105.86
C GLU A 276 -19.95 55.42 106.34
N LYS A 277 -19.32 56.20 105.45
CA LYS A 277 -18.25 57.13 105.85
C LYS A 277 -18.78 58.18 106.82
N ARG A 278 -19.98 58.72 106.61
CA ARG A 278 -20.65 59.64 107.55
C ARG A 278 -21.03 58.97 108.87
N ARG A 279 -21.47 57.70 108.86
CA ARG A 279 -21.72 56.90 110.08
C ARG A 279 -20.45 56.70 110.87
N ARG A 280 -19.38 56.18 110.26
CA ARG A 280 -18.07 56.01 110.91
C ARG A 280 -17.50 57.33 111.43
N GLN A 281 -17.68 58.44 110.70
CA GLN A 281 -17.32 59.77 111.17
C GLN A 281 -18.14 60.21 112.39
N LYS A 282 -19.45 59.95 112.44
CA LYS A 282 -20.28 60.17 113.63
C LYS A 282 -19.88 59.25 114.79
N GLU A 283 -19.69 57.96 114.56
CA GLU A 283 -19.26 57.00 115.58
C GLU A 283 -17.91 57.40 116.20
N THR A 284 -16.94 57.87 115.39
CA THR A 284 -15.68 58.42 115.92
C THR A 284 -15.85 59.77 116.61
N HIS A 285 -16.75 60.64 116.13
CA HIS A 285 -17.07 61.91 116.79
C HIS A 285 -17.72 61.67 118.15
N ASP A 286 -18.73 60.80 118.22
CA ASP A 286 -19.48 60.45 119.43
C ASP A 286 -18.62 59.70 120.44
N MET A 287 -17.65 58.89 119.99
CA MET A 287 -16.63 58.28 120.85
C MET A 287 -15.66 59.33 121.42
N LEU A 288 -15.21 60.29 120.60
CA LEU A 288 -14.40 61.41 121.05
C LEU A 288 -15.17 62.31 122.02
N ASP A 289 -16.43 62.65 121.73
CA ASP A 289 -17.34 63.42 122.60
C ASP A 289 -17.61 62.70 123.91
N GLN A 290 -17.75 61.37 123.90
CA GLN A 290 -17.82 60.58 125.13
C GLN A 290 -16.50 60.65 125.92
N SER A 291 -15.34 60.55 125.25
CA SER A 291 -14.04 60.69 125.92
C SER A 291 -13.85 62.10 126.52
N LEU A 292 -14.29 63.15 125.82
CA LEU A 292 -14.25 64.54 126.26
C LEU A 292 -15.25 64.79 127.40
N ARG A 293 -16.48 64.25 127.31
CA ARG A 293 -17.47 64.31 128.40
C ARG A 293 -17.00 63.55 129.64
N MET A 294 -16.29 62.43 129.50
CA MET A 294 -15.72 61.71 130.63
C MET A 294 -14.53 62.45 131.24
N LYS A 295 -13.67 63.09 130.42
CA LYS A 295 -12.58 63.95 130.88
C LYS A 295 -13.11 65.22 131.58
N ALA A 296 -14.14 65.85 131.03
CA ALA A 296 -14.83 67.00 131.63
C ALA A 296 -15.58 66.60 132.91
N LYS A 297 -16.24 65.43 132.97
CA LYS A 297 -16.80 64.89 134.22
C LYS A 297 -15.72 64.61 135.27
N LYS A 298 -14.53 64.17 134.87
CA LYS A 298 -13.39 63.99 135.80
C LYS A 298 -12.92 65.34 136.34
N GLN A 299 -12.71 66.34 135.48
CA GLN A 299 -12.32 67.69 135.90
C GLN A 299 -13.39 68.38 136.75
N ALA A 300 -14.68 68.21 136.41
CA ALA A 300 -15.79 68.72 137.21
C ALA A 300 -15.89 68.01 138.57
N LYS A 301 -15.57 66.71 138.65
CA LYS A 301 -15.41 66.01 139.93
C LYS A 301 -14.21 66.51 140.71
N GLU A 302 -13.05 66.66 140.10
CA GLU A 302 -11.85 67.21 140.75
C GLU A 302 -12.10 68.62 141.30
N GLN A 303 -12.87 69.46 140.59
CA GLN A 303 -13.32 70.77 141.06
C GLN A 303 -14.40 70.69 142.15
N GLN A 304 -15.35 69.76 142.07
CA GLN A 304 -16.34 69.53 143.13
C GLN A 304 -15.71 68.93 144.40
N GLU A 305 -14.65 68.11 144.26
CA GLU A 305 -13.89 67.51 145.35
C GLU A 305 -12.98 68.56 146.01
N GLN A 306 -12.43 69.52 145.25
CA GLN A 306 -11.79 70.72 145.78
C GLN A 306 -12.81 71.59 146.55
N LEU A 307 -13.94 71.96 145.95
CA LEU A 307 -14.97 72.76 146.61
C LEU A 307 -15.59 72.05 147.84
N ALA A 308 -15.69 70.72 147.82
CA ALA A 308 -16.15 69.94 148.98
C ALA A 308 -15.08 69.76 150.07
N PHE A 309 -13.79 69.86 149.72
CA PHE A 309 -12.69 69.94 150.69
C PHE A 309 -12.67 71.33 151.35
N ASP A 310 -12.82 72.39 150.56
CA ASP A 310 -12.92 73.77 151.04
C ASP A 310 -14.20 73.99 151.88
N MET A 311 -15.34 73.40 151.50
CA MET A 311 -16.54 73.39 152.35
C MET A 311 -16.34 72.58 153.63
N LYS A 312 -15.70 71.41 153.60
CA LYS A 312 -15.42 70.67 154.84
C LYS A 312 -14.48 71.40 155.78
N MET A 313 -13.51 72.14 155.25
CA MET A 313 -12.64 73.03 156.04
C MET A 313 -13.46 74.11 156.77
N LEU A 314 -14.59 74.55 156.19
CA LEU A 314 -15.50 75.53 156.79
C LEU A 314 -16.55 74.90 157.72
N GLU A 315 -17.04 73.70 157.41
CA GLU A 315 -17.99 72.95 158.24
C GLU A 315 -17.33 72.43 159.53
N GLN A 316 -16.08 71.94 159.45
CA GLN A 316 -15.32 71.54 160.64
C GLN A 316 -15.03 72.72 161.59
N LEU A 317 -14.93 73.96 161.07
CA LEU A 317 -14.83 75.18 161.88
C LEU A 317 -16.17 75.64 162.49
N LEU A 318 -17.29 74.99 162.17
CA LEU A 318 -18.62 75.29 162.71
C LEU A 318 -19.17 74.20 163.63
N GLU A 319 -18.85 72.92 163.40
CA GLU A 319 -19.33 71.82 164.26
C GLU A 319 -18.47 71.59 165.52
N GLU A 320 -17.24 72.12 165.59
CA GLU A 320 -16.41 72.09 166.82
C GLU A 320 -16.85 73.08 167.93
N THR A 321 -17.95 73.83 167.74
CA THR A 321 -18.41 74.85 168.72
C THR A 321 -19.85 74.73 169.22
N ARG A 322 -20.41 73.50 169.31
CA ARG A 322 -21.39 73.12 170.37
C ARG A 322 -21.67 71.60 170.45
N ASN A 323 -20.87 70.97 171.29
CA ASN A 323 -21.11 69.81 172.17
C ASN A 323 -22.54 69.18 172.18
N GLU A 324 -22.74 67.88 172.36
CA GLU A 324 -21.79 66.76 172.51
C GLU A 324 -22.50 65.41 172.25
N ALA A 325 -21.69 64.49 171.74
CA ALA A 325 -21.88 63.06 171.72
C ALA A 325 -22.43 62.43 173.03
N LEU A 326 -23.44 61.56 172.91
CA LEU A 326 -23.51 60.27 173.65
C LEU A 326 -24.58 59.26 173.17
N GLU A 327 -25.68 59.67 172.53
CA GLU A 327 -26.77 58.73 172.14
C GLU A 327 -26.58 57.98 170.79
N ASN A 328 -25.43 58.12 170.13
CA ASN A 328 -25.31 57.88 168.68
C ASN A 328 -25.05 56.40 168.25
N GLU A 329 -24.79 55.49 169.18
CA GLU A 329 -24.19 54.17 168.86
C GLU A 329 -25.16 52.99 168.66
N GLN A 330 -26.31 52.97 169.36
CA GLN A 330 -27.12 51.75 169.46
C GLN A 330 -28.17 51.60 168.33
N ARG A 331 -29.02 52.62 168.09
CA ARG A 331 -30.09 52.56 167.07
C ARG A 331 -29.63 52.52 165.61
N LYS A 332 -28.32 52.67 165.35
CA LYS A 332 -27.74 52.72 163.98
C LYS A 332 -27.28 51.36 163.44
N ARG A 333 -27.44 50.24 164.16
CA ARG A 333 -26.97 48.92 163.68
C ARG A 333 -28.05 48.14 162.93
N GLU A 334 -29.22 47.99 163.53
CA GLU A 334 -30.33 47.15 163.02
C GLU A 334 -30.79 47.54 161.60
N LEU A 335 -31.02 48.85 161.36
CA LEU A 335 -31.51 49.37 160.08
C LEU A 335 -30.57 49.16 158.87
N ARG A 336 -29.32 48.72 159.09
CA ARG A 336 -28.33 48.52 158.02
C ARG A 336 -28.23 47.08 157.49
N GLU A 337 -28.86 46.10 158.16
CA GLU A 337 -28.83 44.71 157.67
C GLU A 337 -29.96 44.40 156.68
N GLU A 338 -31.15 44.96 156.88
CA GLU A 338 -32.32 44.72 156.02
C GLU A 338 -32.15 45.35 154.63
N ASP A 339 -31.76 46.63 154.59
CA ASP A 339 -31.49 47.42 153.38
C ASP A 339 -30.29 46.88 152.56
N ARG A 340 -29.48 45.99 153.15
CA ARG A 340 -28.44 45.23 152.43
C ARG A 340 -29.01 44.02 151.69
N ARG A 341 -29.79 43.18 152.39
CA ARG A 341 -30.34 41.92 151.84
C ARG A 341 -31.24 42.15 150.61
N TYR A 342 -32.03 43.23 150.62
CA TYR A 342 -32.91 43.57 149.49
C TYR A 342 -32.14 43.91 148.20
N ARG A 343 -30.99 44.60 148.31
CA ARG A 343 -30.14 44.93 147.15
C ARG A 343 -29.41 43.70 146.58
N GLU A 344 -28.98 42.80 147.44
CA GLU A 344 -28.31 41.56 147.04
C GLU A 344 -29.27 40.63 146.25
N TYR A 345 -30.55 40.57 146.61
CA TYR A 345 -31.58 39.84 145.86
C TYR A 345 -31.86 40.43 144.46
N LEU A 346 -32.04 41.74 144.34
CA LEU A 346 -32.29 42.39 143.04
C LEU A 346 -31.11 42.23 142.07
N HIS A 347 -29.87 42.19 142.57
CA HIS A 347 -28.70 41.93 141.74
C HIS A 347 -28.67 40.49 141.17
N GLN A 348 -29.18 39.50 141.91
CA GLN A 348 -29.23 38.11 141.45
C GLN A 348 -30.20 37.95 140.27
N LEU A 349 -31.40 38.54 140.37
CA LEU A 349 -32.40 38.50 139.28
C LEU A 349 -31.83 39.07 137.96
N MET A 350 -31.15 40.22 138.05
CA MET A 350 -30.55 40.91 136.90
C MET A 350 -29.38 40.15 136.26
N GLU A 351 -28.68 39.28 136.98
CA GLU A 351 -27.63 38.42 136.39
C GLU A 351 -28.23 37.18 135.72
N GLU A 352 -29.32 36.62 136.27
CA GLU A 352 -30.03 35.50 135.65
C GLU A 352 -30.67 35.87 134.30
N GLU A 353 -31.32 37.03 134.17
CA GLU A 353 -31.91 37.45 132.90
C GLU A 353 -30.83 37.64 131.81
N LYS A 354 -29.73 38.35 132.14
CA LYS A 354 -28.57 38.50 131.24
C LYS A 354 -27.93 37.17 130.84
N ALA A 355 -27.98 36.15 131.69
CA ALA A 355 -27.48 34.82 131.36
C ALA A 355 -28.36 34.16 130.29
N ARG A 356 -29.68 34.21 130.47
CA ARG A 356 -30.68 33.66 129.53
C ARG A 356 -30.65 34.39 128.18
N GLU A 357 -30.52 35.72 128.17
CA GLU A 357 -30.36 36.51 126.94
C GLU A 357 -29.12 36.07 126.15
N LYS A 358 -27.95 35.98 126.80
CA LYS A 358 -26.69 35.54 126.17
C LYS A 358 -26.70 34.09 125.69
N GLU A 359 -27.60 33.26 126.20
CA GLU A 359 -27.79 31.89 125.69
C GLU A 359 -28.69 31.88 124.44
N MET A 360 -29.74 32.71 124.42
CA MET A 360 -30.58 32.92 123.23
C MET A 360 -29.80 33.55 122.07
N GLU A 361 -28.97 34.57 122.32
CA GLU A 361 -28.11 35.20 121.31
C GLU A 361 -27.18 34.17 120.63
N LYS A 362 -26.46 33.35 121.42
CA LYS A 362 -25.58 32.29 120.89
C LYS A 362 -26.31 31.29 120.00
N MET A 363 -27.57 30.97 120.32
CA MET A 363 -28.38 30.06 119.52
C MET A 363 -28.79 30.70 118.19
N ILE A 364 -29.15 31.98 118.19
CA ILE A 364 -29.47 32.76 116.98
C ILE A 364 -28.23 32.87 116.09
N ASP A 365 -27.07 33.27 116.64
CA ASP A 365 -25.80 33.37 115.90
C ASP A 365 -25.40 32.03 115.29
N ALA A 366 -25.55 30.93 116.03
CA ALA A 366 -25.27 29.59 115.53
C ALA A 366 -26.20 29.15 114.39
N GLU A 367 -27.40 29.71 114.25
CA GLU A 367 -28.28 29.49 113.09
C GLU A 367 -27.97 30.41 111.92
N VAL A 368 -27.65 31.68 112.18
CA VAL A 368 -27.18 32.64 111.17
C VAL A 368 -25.91 32.13 110.50
N GLU A 369 -24.94 31.63 111.26
CA GLU A 369 -23.70 31.02 110.76
C GLU A 369 -24.00 29.79 109.88
N LYS A 370 -24.87 28.86 110.33
CA LYS A 370 -25.30 27.70 109.51
C LYS A 370 -25.94 28.13 108.19
N MET A 371 -26.74 29.19 108.19
CA MET A 371 -27.40 29.71 106.97
C MET A 371 -26.42 30.45 106.06
N TRP A 372 -25.44 31.15 106.62
CA TRP A 372 -24.33 31.76 105.89
C TRP A 372 -23.48 30.70 105.18
N GLN A 373 -23.07 29.65 105.90
CA GLN A 373 -22.32 28.51 105.36
C GLN A 373 -23.06 27.79 104.22
N LYS A 374 -24.39 27.64 104.30
CA LYS A 374 -25.22 27.12 103.18
C LYS A 374 -25.14 28.02 101.95
N ARG A 375 -25.32 29.35 102.10
CA ARG A 375 -25.22 30.32 101.00
C ARG A 375 -23.82 30.37 100.38
N LEU A 376 -22.78 30.25 101.20
CA LEU A 376 -21.39 30.22 100.75
C LEU A 376 -21.09 28.97 99.92
N LYS A 377 -21.58 27.80 100.34
CA LYS A 377 -21.49 26.54 99.58
C LYS A 377 -22.21 26.60 98.23
N GLN A 378 -23.42 27.16 98.17
CA GLN A 378 -24.13 27.38 96.90
C GLN A 378 -23.33 28.28 95.95
N ARG A 379 -22.85 29.45 96.42
CA ARG A 379 -22.02 30.35 95.60
C ARG A 379 -20.70 29.74 95.15
N ARG A 380 -20.14 28.80 95.92
CA ARG A 380 -18.94 28.03 95.51
C ARG A 380 -19.25 27.06 94.38
N LEU A 381 -20.29 26.24 94.53
CA LEU A 381 -20.73 25.30 93.48
C LEU A 381 -21.10 26.02 92.18
N GLU A 382 -21.77 27.17 92.27
CA GLU A 382 -22.10 28.00 91.11
C GLU A 382 -20.85 28.53 90.39
N ARG A 383 -19.83 28.98 91.13
CA ARG A 383 -18.54 29.41 90.56
C ARG A 383 -17.78 28.26 89.92
N GLU A 384 -17.80 27.07 90.52
CA GLU A 384 -17.16 25.86 90.00
C GLU A 384 -17.88 25.36 88.73
N ALA A 385 -19.21 25.43 88.67
CA ALA A 385 -19.99 25.13 87.47
C ALA A 385 -19.76 26.13 86.32
N ARG A 386 -19.76 27.44 86.62
CA ARG A 386 -19.44 28.50 85.64
C ARG A 386 -18.01 28.37 85.07
N LYS A 387 -17.05 27.87 85.86
CA LYS A 387 -15.69 27.57 85.38
C LYS A 387 -15.65 26.40 84.40
N ARG A 388 -16.28 25.26 84.75
CA ARG A 388 -16.34 24.08 83.86
C ARG A 388 -16.98 24.42 82.51
N LEU A 389 -18.11 25.14 82.52
CA LEU A 389 -18.76 25.61 81.29
C LEU A 389 -17.82 26.43 80.39
N LEU A 390 -16.99 27.31 80.99
CA LEU A 390 -16.01 28.11 80.26
C LEU A 390 -14.85 27.24 79.73
N GLU A 391 -14.39 26.27 80.51
CA GLU A 391 -13.36 25.30 80.12
C GLU A 391 -13.84 24.43 78.93
N ASP A 392 -15.09 23.95 78.96
CA ASP A 392 -15.73 23.17 77.89
C ASP A 392 -15.90 23.99 76.60
N VAL A 393 -16.37 25.25 76.70
CA VAL A 393 -16.50 26.16 75.54
C VAL A 393 -15.14 26.48 74.91
N LEU A 394 -14.10 26.67 75.73
CA LEU A 394 -12.73 26.89 75.24
C LEU A 394 -12.13 25.61 74.62
N ALA A 395 -12.43 24.43 75.15
CA ALA A 395 -12.01 23.15 74.57
C ALA A 395 -12.67 22.90 73.20
N GLY A 396 -13.99 23.07 73.11
CA GLY A 396 -14.71 22.97 71.84
C GLY A 396 -14.21 23.98 70.79
N ARG A 397 -13.84 25.20 71.21
CA ARG A 397 -13.26 26.20 70.31
C ARG A 397 -11.87 25.84 69.81
N LYS A 398 -11.03 25.17 70.61
CA LYS A 398 -9.73 24.63 70.16
C LYS A 398 -9.92 23.53 69.12
N GLN A 399 -10.79 22.56 69.38
CA GLN A 399 -11.10 21.47 68.44
C GLN A 399 -11.63 22.00 67.09
N GLN A 400 -12.47 23.05 67.08
CA GLN A 400 -12.91 23.72 65.86
C GLN A 400 -11.77 24.36 65.05
N LEU A 401 -10.74 24.88 65.72
CA LEU A 401 -9.57 25.48 65.06
C LEU A 401 -8.62 24.39 64.53
N GLU A 402 -8.34 23.37 65.33
CA GLU A 402 -7.53 22.21 64.95
C GLU A 402 -8.11 21.50 63.72
N ALA A 403 -9.43 21.24 63.70
CA ALA A 403 -10.11 20.66 62.55
C ALA A 403 -9.95 21.50 61.26
N LYS A 404 -10.08 22.83 61.36
CA LYS A 404 -9.90 23.75 60.23
C LYS A 404 -8.45 23.85 59.75
N MET A 405 -7.47 23.72 60.64
CA MET A 405 -6.06 23.63 60.26
C MET A 405 -5.78 22.36 59.47
N MET A 406 -6.22 21.20 59.98
CA MET A 406 -6.09 19.91 59.28
C MET A 406 -6.80 19.90 57.91
N GLU A 407 -7.94 20.57 57.77
CA GLU A 407 -8.64 20.73 56.48
C GLU A 407 -7.84 21.59 55.49
N ASN A 408 -7.27 22.71 55.96
CA ASN A 408 -6.42 23.59 55.15
C ASN A 408 -5.11 22.91 54.72
N GLU A 409 -4.52 22.06 55.57
CA GLU A 409 -3.32 21.28 55.22
C GLU A 409 -3.63 20.24 54.14
N LYS A 410 -4.76 19.52 54.24
CA LYS A 410 -5.22 18.62 53.18
C LYS A 410 -5.42 19.35 51.85
N LYS A 411 -6.05 20.54 51.85
CA LYS A 411 -6.22 21.36 50.63
C LYS A 411 -4.89 21.82 50.03
N LYS A 412 -3.91 22.21 50.87
CA LYS A 412 -2.55 22.55 50.41
C LYS A 412 -1.85 21.36 49.76
N LEU A 413 -1.97 20.16 50.34
CA LEU A 413 -1.37 18.93 49.79
C LEU A 413 -2.00 18.50 48.45
N VAL A 414 -3.31 18.67 48.29
CA VAL A 414 -3.98 18.43 46.99
C VAL A 414 -3.47 19.42 45.93
N ALA A 415 -3.51 20.72 46.21
CA ALA A 415 -3.02 21.75 45.29
C ALA A 415 -1.51 21.62 44.95
N GLN A 416 -0.70 21.01 45.83
CA GLN A 416 0.69 20.68 45.53
C GLN A 416 0.83 19.51 44.55
N LYS A 417 -0.03 18.49 44.64
CA LYS A 417 -0.05 17.36 43.69
C LYS A 417 -0.54 17.78 42.31
N GLU A 418 -1.67 18.50 42.25
CA GLU A 418 -2.20 19.07 41.00
C GLU A 418 -1.14 19.92 40.28
N ARG A 419 -0.36 20.70 41.04
CA ARG A 419 0.76 21.49 40.50
C ARG A 419 1.93 20.63 40.01
N GLN A 420 2.21 19.48 40.62
CA GLN A 420 3.25 18.55 40.15
C GLN A 420 2.80 17.85 38.86
N GLU A 421 1.58 17.32 38.83
CA GLU A 421 0.97 16.68 37.65
C GLU A 421 0.94 17.64 36.45
N LEU A 422 0.58 18.91 36.65
CA LEU A 422 0.64 19.95 35.61
C LEU A 422 2.07 20.25 35.12
N LEU A 423 3.08 20.17 35.99
CA LEU A 423 4.49 20.36 35.58
C LEU A 423 4.99 19.18 34.74
N ASP A 424 4.64 17.94 35.11
CA ASP A 424 4.99 16.74 34.35
C ASP A 424 4.31 16.71 32.96
N ILE A 425 3.06 17.17 32.87
CA ILE A 425 2.35 17.38 31.61
C ILE A 425 3.05 18.45 30.75
N ILE A 426 3.50 19.55 31.36
CA ILE A 426 4.25 20.61 30.66
C ILE A 426 5.61 20.11 30.18
N GLU A 427 6.33 19.28 30.95
CA GLU A 427 7.59 18.68 30.52
C GLU A 427 7.42 17.66 29.40
N THR A 428 6.43 16.78 29.48
CA THR A 428 6.17 15.78 28.43
C THR A 428 5.76 16.44 27.12
N ASN A 429 4.88 17.45 27.16
CA ASN A 429 4.54 18.24 25.97
C ASN A 429 5.77 18.92 25.36
N LYS A 430 6.64 19.56 26.17
CA LYS A 430 7.89 20.17 25.68
C LYS A 430 8.88 19.18 25.05
N ARG A 431 8.87 17.91 25.46
CA ARG A 431 9.67 16.85 24.81
C ARG A 431 9.09 16.50 23.44
N ILE A 432 7.77 16.32 23.37
CA ILE A 432 7.04 16.03 22.12
C ILE A 432 7.21 17.18 21.10
N GLU A 433 7.09 18.44 21.53
CA GLU A 433 7.31 19.61 20.69
C GLU A 433 8.73 19.64 20.09
N ARG A 434 9.76 19.36 20.90
CA ARG A 434 11.16 19.30 20.43
C ARG A 434 11.36 18.18 19.41
N GLU A 435 10.86 16.97 19.68
CA GLU A 435 10.92 15.87 18.73
C GLU A 435 10.22 16.20 17.40
N GLN A 436 9.07 16.88 17.45
CA GLN A 436 8.37 17.32 16.24
C GLN A 436 9.19 18.38 15.47
N GLN A 437 9.78 19.36 16.16
CA GLN A 437 10.66 20.36 15.54
C GLN A 437 11.91 19.73 14.91
N GLU A 438 12.52 18.74 15.56
CA GLU A 438 13.65 17.98 15.00
C GLU A 438 13.24 17.14 13.79
N LYS A 439 12.11 16.43 13.86
CA LYS A 439 11.54 15.67 12.72
C LYS A 439 11.24 16.60 11.54
N MET A 440 10.75 17.82 11.77
CA MET A 440 10.53 18.82 10.72
C MET A 440 11.85 19.40 10.18
N ARG A 441 12.84 19.69 11.03
CA ARG A 441 14.20 20.08 10.57
C ARG A 441 14.83 19.00 9.69
N GLN A 442 14.74 17.73 10.07
CA GLN A 442 15.27 16.62 9.27
C GLN A 442 14.54 16.45 7.93
N LYS A 443 13.21 16.65 7.89
CA LYS A 443 12.46 16.66 6.61
C LYS A 443 12.91 17.82 5.71
N ASN A 444 13.02 19.02 6.26
CA ASN A 444 13.43 20.21 5.49
C ASN A 444 14.87 20.08 4.97
N LEU A 445 15.79 19.53 5.78
CA LEU A 445 17.16 19.27 5.36
C LEU A 445 17.22 18.26 4.21
N ARG A 446 16.54 17.11 4.33
CA ARG A 446 16.47 16.12 3.23
C ARG A 446 15.90 16.72 1.96
N HIS A 447 14.83 17.52 2.07
CA HIS A 447 14.25 18.20 0.91
C HIS A 447 15.23 19.21 0.27
N GLN A 448 16.03 19.91 1.08
CA GLN A 448 17.11 20.76 0.58
C GLN A 448 18.20 19.95 -0.13
N ASP A 449 18.62 18.81 0.44
CA ASP A 449 19.59 17.89 -0.16
C ASP A 449 19.08 17.32 -1.49
N ASP A 450 17.79 16.92 -1.55
CA ASP A 450 17.12 16.44 -2.77
C ASP A 450 17.10 17.52 -3.87
N LEU A 451 16.82 18.78 -3.51
CA LEU A 451 16.82 19.90 -4.45
C LEU A 451 18.24 20.22 -4.98
N ILE A 452 19.26 20.17 -4.11
CA ILE A 452 20.66 20.32 -4.52
C ILE A 452 21.06 19.17 -5.46
N GLY A 453 20.65 17.92 -5.16
CA GLY A 453 20.86 16.77 -6.03
C GLY A 453 20.23 16.91 -7.42
N GLN A 454 19.03 17.51 -7.50
CA GLN A 454 18.36 17.84 -8.77
C GLN A 454 19.09 18.94 -9.54
N MET A 455 19.55 19.99 -8.86
CA MET A 455 20.37 21.05 -9.48
C MET A 455 21.68 20.47 -10.05
N ASP A 456 22.41 19.67 -9.26
CA ASP A 456 23.64 19.03 -9.70
C ASP A 456 23.42 18.01 -10.82
N TYR A 457 22.26 17.36 -10.88
CA TYR A 457 21.90 16.51 -12.02
C TYR A 457 21.68 17.34 -13.29
N ASN A 458 20.86 18.40 -13.21
CA ASN A 458 20.57 19.27 -14.34
C ASN A 458 21.84 19.96 -14.87
N ASN A 459 22.69 20.49 -13.98
CA ASN A 459 23.98 21.09 -14.33
C ASN A 459 24.89 20.09 -15.08
N ARG A 460 24.88 18.81 -14.70
CA ARG A 460 25.63 17.76 -15.40
C ARG A 460 25.01 17.40 -16.76
N GLN A 461 23.69 17.41 -16.90
CA GLN A 461 23.03 17.23 -18.20
C GLN A 461 23.33 18.39 -19.17
N GLU A 462 23.34 19.63 -18.66
CA GLU A 462 23.68 20.81 -19.45
C GLU A 462 25.16 20.80 -19.88
N GLN A 463 26.08 20.43 -18.98
CA GLN A 463 27.50 20.23 -19.33
C GLN A 463 27.72 19.12 -20.36
N LEU A 464 26.95 18.02 -20.30
CA LEU A 464 27.02 16.96 -21.31
C LEU A 464 26.55 17.46 -22.68
N ARG A 465 25.41 18.15 -22.76
CA ARG A 465 24.93 18.77 -24.01
C ARG A 465 25.94 19.74 -24.60
N LEU A 466 26.53 20.61 -23.77
CA LEU A 466 27.55 21.57 -24.22
C LEU A 466 28.82 20.87 -24.75
N LEU A 467 29.13 19.67 -24.28
CA LEU A 467 30.22 18.84 -24.80
C LEU A 467 29.83 18.11 -26.09
N GLU A 468 28.58 17.67 -26.22
CA GLU A 468 28.02 17.06 -27.44
C GLU A 468 27.93 18.09 -28.57
N GLU A 469 27.30 19.25 -28.35
CA GLU A 469 27.25 20.38 -29.29
C GLU A 469 28.66 20.81 -29.75
N ARG A 470 29.63 20.79 -28.84
CA ARG A 470 31.03 21.11 -29.16
C ARG A 470 31.72 20.03 -29.98
N GLN A 471 31.38 18.74 -29.80
CA GLN A 471 31.86 17.66 -30.67
C GLN A 471 31.21 17.73 -32.06
N GLU A 472 29.89 17.98 -32.15
CA GLU A 472 29.20 18.18 -33.42
C GLU A 472 29.76 19.38 -34.20
N HIS A 473 30.05 20.50 -33.50
CA HIS A 473 30.70 21.67 -34.11
C HIS A 473 32.11 21.35 -34.64
N LEU A 474 32.92 20.58 -33.90
CA LEU A 474 34.24 20.16 -34.38
C LEU A 474 34.15 19.23 -35.59
N LEU A 475 33.24 18.25 -35.56
CA LEU A 475 32.99 17.35 -36.71
C LEU A 475 32.45 18.13 -37.93
N SER A 476 31.65 19.17 -37.70
CA SER A 476 31.17 20.08 -38.75
C SER A 476 32.32 20.89 -39.37
N GLN A 477 33.24 21.41 -38.55
CA GLN A 477 34.43 22.10 -39.02
C GLN A 477 35.39 21.17 -39.81
N ASP A 478 35.62 19.95 -39.33
CA ASP A 478 36.43 18.96 -40.06
C ASP A 478 35.79 18.57 -41.39
N ALA A 479 34.46 18.43 -41.44
CA ALA A 479 33.72 18.20 -42.68
C ALA A 479 33.76 19.39 -43.64
N GLU A 480 33.75 20.63 -43.13
CA GLU A 480 33.94 21.83 -43.94
C GLU A 480 35.37 21.94 -44.49
N VAL A 481 36.38 21.60 -43.68
CA VAL A 481 37.79 21.53 -44.12
C VAL A 481 37.97 20.46 -45.20
N GLU A 482 37.35 19.29 -45.06
CA GLU A 482 37.30 18.27 -46.12
C GLU A 482 36.60 18.79 -47.39
N TYR A 483 35.49 19.52 -47.24
CA TYR A 483 34.77 20.10 -48.37
C TYR A 483 35.60 21.17 -49.10
N GLN A 484 36.20 22.11 -48.37
CA GLN A 484 37.10 23.12 -48.95
C GLN A 484 38.35 22.49 -49.58
N ARG A 485 38.86 21.38 -49.04
CA ARG A 485 39.95 20.60 -49.65
C ARG A 485 39.51 19.96 -50.96
N LYS A 486 38.35 19.29 -51.00
CA LYS A 486 37.78 18.70 -52.23
C LYS A 486 37.47 19.77 -53.27
N LEU A 487 37.05 20.97 -52.85
CA LEU A 487 36.85 22.12 -53.71
C LEU A 487 38.17 22.64 -54.31
N LYS A 488 39.25 22.70 -53.51
CA LYS A 488 40.60 23.03 -54.01
C LYS A 488 41.11 21.98 -54.99
N ASP A 489 41.07 20.70 -54.64
CA ASP A 489 41.46 19.60 -55.56
C ASP A 489 40.69 19.66 -56.90
N ALA A 490 39.42 20.06 -56.89
CA ALA A 490 38.60 20.23 -58.09
C ALA A 490 38.88 21.52 -58.90
N LEU A 491 39.37 22.58 -58.24
CA LEU A 491 39.80 23.84 -58.88
C LEU A 491 41.22 23.73 -59.45
N ASP A 492 42.11 23.01 -58.77
CA ASP A 492 43.48 22.70 -59.21
C ASP A 492 43.51 21.63 -60.32
N ARG A 493 42.45 20.80 -60.42
CA ARG A 493 42.23 19.83 -61.51
C ARG A 493 40.90 20.05 -62.23
N PRO A 494 40.73 21.16 -62.98
CA PRO A 494 39.47 21.47 -63.63
C PRO A 494 39.17 20.48 -64.77
N PHE A 495 38.23 19.56 -64.54
CA PHE A 495 37.83 18.54 -65.52
C PHE A 495 36.88 19.12 -66.58
N ILE A 496 37.44 19.65 -67.68
CA ILE A 496 36.69 20.31 -68.76
C ILE A 496 36.09 19.27 -69.73
N ASP A 497 35.06 18.54 -69.29
CA ASP A 497 34.38 17.53 -70.12
C ASP A 497 33.47 18.12 -71.23
N LYS A 498 33.28 19.45 -71.23
CA LYS A 498 32.39 20.18 -72.16
C LYS A 498 33.15 20.97 -73.22
N VAL A 499 34.02 20.29 -73.97
CA VAL A 499 34.60 20.84 -75.21
C VAL A 499 33.48 21.04 -76.23
N HIS A 500 33.13 22.31 -76.48
CA HIS A 500 32.04 22.70 -77.39
C HIS A 500 32.15 22.00 -78.76
N PRO A 501 31.07 21.40 -79.31
CA PRO A 501 31.15 20.45 -80.42
C PRO A 501 31.80 20.99 -81.70
N VAL A 502 31.78 22.31 -81.91
CA VAL A 502 32.48 22.98 -83.03
C VAL A 502 34.01 22.75 -82.94
N ARG A 503 34.61 22.80 -81.75
CA ARG A 503 36.07 22.56 -81.58
C ARG A 503 36.46 21.10 -81.84
N ARG A 504 35.57 20.13 -81.55
CA ARG A 504 35.80 18.71 -81.91
C ARG A 504 35.89 18.47 -83.42
N ARG A 505 35.24 19.29 -84.26
CA ARG A 505 35.37 19.18 -85.72
C ARG A 505 36.71 19.70 -86.27
N GLN A 506 37.31 20.71 -85.65
CA GLN A 506 38.58 21.28 -86.12
C GLN A 506 39.79 20.39 -85.78
N MET A 507 39.76 19.67 -84.67
CA MET A 507 40.84 18.74 -84.27
C MET A 507 40.96 17.48 -85.15
N ASN A 508 39.93 17.16 -85.94
CA ASN A 508 39.88 15.92 -86.74
C ASN A 508 40.05 16.16 -88.26
N SER A 509 40.49 17.34 -88.69
CA SER A 509 40.86 17.57 -90.09
C SER A 509 42.36 17.30 -90.29
N PRO A 510 42.77 16.26 -91.06
CA PRO A 510 44.17 16.11 -91.43
C PRO A 510 44.59 17.29 -92.34
N ILE A 511 45.78 17.82 -92.09
CA ILE A 511 46.42 18.82 -92.95
C ILE A 511 47.26 18.07 -93.99
N ILE A 512 47.25 18.57 -95.22
CA ILE A 512 48.08 18.13 -96.36
C ILE A 512 49.35 18.98 -96.39
#